data_AF-A0A955AUT7-F1
#
_entry.id   AF-A0A955AUT7-F1
#
_cell.length_a   1.000
_cell.length_b   1.000
_cell.length_c   1.000
_cell.angle_alpha   90.00
_cell.angle_beta   90.00
_cell.angle_gamma   90.00
#
_symmetry.space_group_name_H-M   'P 1'
#
loop_
_entity.id
_entity.type
_entity.pdbx_description
1 polymer ?
#
loop_
_entity_poly.entity_id
_entity_poly.type
_entity_poly.pdbx_seq_one_letter_code
_entity_poly.pdbx_strand_id
1 'polypeptide(L)'
;MRANGVSGVDGANFDSYFSVQGTLGQDNYTLTYNASSVAGDFNNDGVLTAADIDLLSAEIRGATNPPDFDLNSDGSVNDADHAMWVNDLRGTYYGDANLDGEFNSGDFVEVFTAGQYEDGIAGNSTWASGDWNGDGDFDSGDFVTAFQAGGYELGPRAAVAAVPEPASLTLLALAGLG
;
A
#
# COMPACT_ATOMS: atom_id res chain seq x y z
N MET A 1 -0.89 21.35 -25.94
CA MET A 1 -2.23 21.33 -25.35
C MET A 1 -2.13 22.03 -24.01
N ARG A 2 -2.91 23.09 -23.74
CA ARG A 2 -2.97 23.69 -22.40
C ARG A 2 -3.93 22.82 -21.59
N ALA A 3 -3.55 22.42 -20.38
CA ALA A 3 -4.40 21.69 -19.46
C ALA A 3 -5.79 22.35 -19.43
N ASN A 4 -6.85 21.58 -19.70
CA ASN A 4 -8.20 22.09 -19.78
C ASN A 4 -8.81 22.39 -18.38
N GLY A 5 -8.03 22.21 -17.31
CA GLY A 5 -8.44 22.45 -15.93
C GLY A 5 -9.48 21.46 -15.40
N VAL A 6 -9.77 20.38 -16.15
CA VAL A 6 -10.80 19.39 -15.79
C VAL A 6 -10.20 18.15 -15.13
N SER A 7 -8.90 17.90 -15.29
CA SER A 7 -8.21 16.70 -14.81
C SER A 7 -7.36 16.91 -13.55
N GLY A 8 -7.40 18.09 -12.91
CA GLY A 8 -6.57 18.39 -11.73
C GLY A 8 -5.07 18.52 -11.99
N VAL A 9 -4.58 18.10 -13.17
CA VAL A 9 -3.23 18.41 -13.65
C VAL A 9 -3.20 19.78 -14.32
N ASP A 10 -2.58 20.74 -13.67
CA ASP A 10 -2.28 22.08 -14.18
C ASP A 10 -0.76 22.23 -14.43
N GLY A 11 -0.34 23.41 -14.90
CA GLY A 11 1.07 23.66 -15.18
C GLY A 11 2.00 23.60 -13.95
N ALA A 12 1.48 23.52 -12.72
CA ALA A 12 2.25 23.47 -11.49
C ALA A 12 2.51 22.03 -10.98
N ASN A 13 1.65 21.08 -11.34
CA ASN A 13 1.81 19.66 -10.98
C ASN A 13 1.94 18.71 -12.18
N PHE A 14 1.95 19.23 -13.41
CA PHE A 14 2.09 18.43 -14.63
C PHE A 14 3.32 17.52 -14.58
N ASP A 15 4.47 18.06 -14.17
CA ASP A 15 5.74 17.32 -14.09
C ASP A 15 5.76 16.28 -12.95
N SER A 16 4.82 16.37 -11.99
CA SER A 16 4.64 15.36 -10.93
C SER A 16 4.03 14.07 -11.46
N TYR A 17 3.19 14.15 -12.49
CA TYR A 17 2.45 13.00 -13.03
C TYR A 17 2.90 12.62 -14.43
N PHE A 18 3.61 13.49 -15.14
CA PHE A 18 4.01 13.26 -16.52
C PHE A 18 5.41 13.78 -16.77
N SER A 19 6.25 12.96 -17.39
CA SER A 19 7.51 13.43 -17.97
C SER A 19 7.37 13.66 -19.47
N VAL A 20 8.15 14.62 -19.95
CA VAL A 20 8.08 15.17 -21.29
C VAL A 20 9.39 14.87 -22.01
N GLN A 21 9.37 13.99 -23.01
CA GLN A 21 10.49 13.88 -23.96
C GLN A 21 10.16 14.60 -25.27
N GLY A 22 10.88 15.68 -25.56
CA GLY A 22 10.66 16.53 -26.74
C GLY A 22 10.01 17.87 -26.38
N THR A 23 9.60 18.65 -27.39
CA THR A 23 8.95 19.95 -27.16
C THR A 23 7.43 19.79 -27.18
N LEU A 24 6.76 20.14 -26.08
CA LEU A 24 5.30 20.13 -26.00
C LEU A 24 4.67 20.89 -27.16
N GLY A 25 3.77 20.23 -27.89
CA GLY A 25 3.08 20.82 -29.04
C GLY A 25 3.86 20.79 -30.35
N GLN A 26 5.01 20.12 -30.40
CA GLN A 26 5.65 19.71 -31.65
C GLN A 26 5.42 18.22 -31.96
N ASP A 27 5.68 17.84 -33.20
CA ASP A 27 5.65 16.46 -33.64
C ASP A 27 6.73 15.63 -32.90
N ASN A 28 6.43 14.36 -32.60
CA ASN A 28 7.30 13.41 -31.89
C ASN A 28 7.58 13.73 -30.41
N TYR A 29 6.70 14.47 -29.76
CA TYR A 29 6.70 14.59 -28.32
C TYR A 29 6.13 13.32 -27.64
N THR A 30 6.78 12.82 -26.59
CA THR A 30 6.32 11.68 -25.78
C THR A 30 5.91 12.13 -24.37
N LEU A 31 4.65 11.83 -24.01
CA LEU A 31 4.16 11.85 -22.63
C LEU A 31 4.45 10.50 -22.00
N THR A 32 5.23 10.49 -20.93
CA THR A 32 5.34 9.32 -20.06
C THR A 32 4.58 9.64 -18.78
N TYR A 33 3.61 8.82 -18.40
CA TYR A 33 3.00 8.93 -17.09
C TYR A 33 4.03 8.52 -16.03
N ASN A 34 4.35 9.44 -15.14
CA ASN A 34 5.11 9.15 -13.93
C ASN A 34 4.08 8.61 -12.94
N ALA A 35 3.83 7.30 -12.99
CA ALA A 35 3.13 6.65 -11.89
C ALA A 35 3.96 6.92 -10.63
N SER A 36 3.39 7.67 -9.69
CA SER A 36 3.88 7.62 -8.31
C SER A 36 3.60 6.19 -7.87
N SER A 37 4.58 5.30 -8.00
CA SER A 37 4.44 3.93 -7.49
C SER A 37 4.40 4.06 -5.98
N VAL A 38 3.19 4.04 -5.42
CA VAL A 38 3.02 3.89 -3.98
C VAL A 38 3.55 2.50 -3.67
N ALA A 39 4.62 2.40 -2.89
CA ALA A 39 5.16 1.10 -2.51
C ALA A 39 4.04 0.30 -1.81
N GLY A 40 3.85 -0.95 -2.22
CA GLY A 40 2.78 -1.81 -1.72
C GLY A 40 1.41 -1.62 -2.38
N ASP A 41 1.26 -0.72 -3.37
CA ASP A 41 0.07 -0.63 -4.24
C ASP A 41 0.25 -1.62 -5.39
N PHE A 42 -0.29 -2.82 -5.22
CA PHE A 42 -0.09 -3.94 -6.15
C PHE A 42 -1.14 -3.96 -7.27
N ASN A 43 -2.29 -3.32 -7.05
CA ASN A 43 -3.34 -3.22 -8.06
C ASN A 43 -3.20 -1.95 -8.94
N ASN A 44 -2.31 -1.03 -8.59
CA ASN A 44 -1.99 0.24 -9.26
C ASN A 44 -3.16 1.24 -9.31
N ASP A 45 -4.02 1.26 -8.29
CA ASP A 45 -5.12 2.21 -8.17
C ASP A 45 -4.74 3.50 -7.40
N GLY A 46 -3.52 3.56 -6.88
CA GLY A 46 -2.94 4.69 -6.19
C GLY A 46 -3.26 4.75 -4.69
N VAL A 47 -3.91 3.74 -4.11
CA VAL A 47 -4.25 3.68 -2.68
C VAL A 47 -3.86 2.34 -2.06
N LEU A 48 -3.34 2.36 -0.83
CA LEU A 48 -3.07 1.13 -0.08
C LEU A 48 -4.35 0.64 0.60
N THR A 49 -4.92 -0.45 0.11
CA THR A 49 -6.20 -1.02 0.57
C THR A 49 -6.08 -2.50 0.93
N ALA A 50 -7.16 -3.10 1.42
CA ALA A 50 -7.23 -4.54 1.65
C ALA A 50 -6.89 -5.34 0.38
N ALA A 51 -7.28 -4.84 -0.80
CA ALA A 51 -7.02 -5.51 -2.06
C ALA A 51 -5.51 -5.70 -2.34
N ASP A 52 -4.66 -4.79 -1.87
CA ASP A 52 -3.22 -4.89 -2.08
C ASP A 52 -2.59 -5.94 -1.15
N ILE A 53 -2.91 -5.90 0.14
CA ILE A 53 -2.41 -6.91 1.08
C ILE A 53 -2.97 -8.30 0.75
N ASP A 54 -4.19 -8.41 0.22
CA ASP A 54 -4.73 -9.67 -0.29
C ASP A 54 -3.90 -10.22 -1.46
N LEU A 55 -3.42 -9.35 -2.36
CA LEU A 55 -2.52 -9.74 -3.45
C LEU A 55 -1.16 -10.20 -2.90
N LEU A 56 -0.61 -9.50 -1.90
CA LEU A 56 0.64 -9.89 -1.26
C LEU A 56 0.52 -11.26 -0.58
N SER A 57 -0.53 -11.49 0.20
CA SER A 57 -0.82 -12.78 0.84
C SER A 57 -0.97 -13.90 -0.19
N ALA A 58 -1.57 -13.61 -1.35
CA ALA A 58 -1.67 -14.59 -2.43
C ALA A 58 -0.30 -14.99 -3.01
N GLU A 59 0.64 -14.06 -3.19
CA GLU A 59 2.00 -14.37 -3.65
C GLU A 59 2.79 -15.15 -2.58
N ILE A 60 2.69 -14.77 -1.30
CA ILE A 60 3.32 -15.48 -0.16
C ILE A 60 2.84 -16.93 -0.11
N ARG A 61 1.52 -17.15 -0.13
CA ARG A 61 0.91 -18.49 -0.13
C ARG A 61 1.23 -19.29 -1.39
N GLY A 62 1.37 -18.60 -2.52
CA GLY A 62 1.83 -19.17 -3.79
C GLY A 62 3.31 -19.55 -3.81
N ALA A 63 4.10 -19.10 -2.82
CA ALA A 63 5.56 -19.19 -2.78
C ALA A 63 6.22 -18.62 -4.05
N THR A 64 5.61 -17.59 -4.63
CA THR A 64 6.12 -16.82 -5.77
C THR A 64 6.90 -15.61 -5.26
N ASN A 65 7.92 -15.18 -6.01
CA ASN A 65 8.76 -14.05 -5.59
C ASN A 65 8.90 -13.00 -6.71
N PRO A 66 7.80 -12.38 -7.17
CA PRO A 66 7.91 -11.28 -8.13
C PRO A 66 8.64 -10.10 -7.46
N PRO A 67 9.59 -9.43 -8.15
CA PRO A 67 10.35 -8.33 -7.55
C PRO A 67 9.49 -7.17 -7.04
N ASP A 68 8.31 -6.97 -7.61
CA ASP A 68 7.42 -5.88 -7.21
C ASP A 68 6.81 -6.11 -5.81
N PHE A 69 6.73 -7.37 -5.35
CA PHE A 69 6.19 -7.78 -4.05
C PHE A 69 7.25 -7.95 -2.95
N ASP A 70 8.54 -7.91 -3.31
CA ASP A 70 9.69 -7.97 -2.39
C ASP A 70 9.94 -6.56 -1.81
N LEU A 71 9.17 -6.21 -0.77
CA LEU A 71 9.16 -4.89 -0.17
C LEU A 71 10.44 -4.62 0.62
N ASN A 72 11.02 -5.65 1.24
CA ASN A 72 12.23 -5.52 2.04
C ASN A 72 13.54 -5.68 1.23
N SER A 73 13.44 -6.04 -0.05
CA SER A 73 14.54 -6.26 -0.99
C SER A 73 15.52 -7.38 -0.57
N ASP A 74 15.02 -8.43 0.10
CA ASP A 74 15.81 -9.60 0.51
C ASP A 74 15.84 -10.72 -0.54
N GLY A 75 15.09 -10.57 -1.63
CA GLY A 75 14.97 -11.53 -2.72
C GLY A 75 13.88 -12.59 -2.51
N SER A 76 13.09 -12.47 -1.45
CA SER A 76 11.99 -13.38 -1.12
C SER A 76 10.73 -12.57 -0.81
N VAL A 77 9.56 -13.12 -1.14
CA VAL A 77 8.25 -12.57 -0.79
C VAL A 77 7.66 -13.44 0.31
N ASN A 78 7.66 -12.93 1.54
CA ASN A 78 7.29 -13.67 2.75
C ASN A 78 6.69 -12.76 3.84
N ASP A 79 6.50 -13.31 5.05
CA ASP A 79 5.94 -12.60 6.20
C ASP A 79 6.67 -11.29 6.56
N ALA A 80 7.94 -11.16 6.19
CA ALA A 80 8.69 -9.92 6.38
C ALA A 80 8.17 -8.79 5.48
N ASP A 81 7.76 -9.10 4.24
CA ASP A 81 7.11 -8.15 3.34
C ASP A 81 5.70 -7.82 3.83
N HIS A 82 4.96 -8.83 4.29
CA HIS A 82 3.64 -8.63 4.90
C HIS A 82 3.73 -7.69 6.10
N ALA A 83 4.72 -7.89 6.97
CA ALA A 83 4.98 -7.00 8.10
C ALA A 83 5.38 -5.58 7.67
N MET A 84 6.16 -5.43 6.60
CA MET A 84 6.53 -4.12 6.05
C MET A 84 5.30 -3.39 5.48
N TRP A 85 4.44 -4.10 4.75
CA TRP A 85 3.20 -3.51 4.23
C TRP A 85 2.30 -2.98 5.34
N VAL A 86 2.05 -3.80 6.38
CA VAL A 86 1.18 -3.44 7.49
C VAL A 86 1.77 -2.30 8.32
N ASN A 87 3.03 -2.41 8.75
CA ASN A 87 3.60 -1.51 9.75
C ASN A 87 4.22 -0.25 9.17
N ASP A 88 4.87 -0.34 8.02
CA ASP A 88 5.70 0.76 7.49
C ASP A 88 5.01 1.49 6.35
N LEU A 89 4.39 0.77 5.41
CA LEU A 89 3.75 1.37 4.24
C LEU A 89 2.36 1.89 4.56
N ARG A 90 1.48 1.00 5.07
CA ARG A 90 0.14 1.40 5.48
C ARG A 90 0.15 2.12 6.82
N GLY A 91 1.04 1.72 7.73
CA GLY A 91 1.07 2.26 9.08
C GLY A 91 -0.18 1.90 9.89
N THR A 92 -0.66 0.67 9.75
CA THR A 92 -1.80 0.15 10.51
C THR A 92 -1.36 -0.98 11.47
N TYR A 93 -2.32 -1.67 12.09
CA TYR A 93 -2.16 -2.82 12.95
C TYR A 93 -2.65 -4.08 12.26
N TYR A 94 -2.00 -5.21 12.57
CA TYR A 94 -2.67 -6.49 12.42
C TYR A 94 -3.94 -6.49 13.29
N GLY A 95 -5.07 -6.86 12.70
CA GLY A 95 -6.38 -6.78 13.35
C GLY A 95 -7.27 -5.61 12.88
N ASP A 96 -6.71 -4.59 12.23
CA ASP A 96 -7.47 -3.46 11.68
C ASP A 96 -8.10 -3.85 10.34
N ALA A 97 -9.29 -4.45 10.38
CA ALA A 97 -9.95 -5.07 9.23
C ALA A 97 -10.50 -4.03 8.25
N ASN A 98 -10.97 -2.88 8.76
CA ASN A 98 -11.51 -1.80 7.93
C ASN A 98 -10.40 -0.81 7.48
N LEU A 99 -9.20 -0.98 8.02
CA LEU A 99 -8.00 -0.21 7.78
C LEU A 99 -8.14 1.29 8.13
N ASP A 100 -8.87 1.61 9.20
CA ASP A 100 -9.10 2.97 9.70
C ASP A 100 -7.95 3.52 10.57
N GLY A 101 -6.92 2.69 10.81
CA GLY A 101 -5.74 2.99 11.59
C GLY A 101 -5.81 2.50 13.04
N GLU A 102 -6.91 1.86 13.44
CA GLU A 102 -7.12 1.31 14.78
C GLU A 102 -7.39 -0.19 14.72
N PHE A 103 -6.89 -0.95 15.71
CA PHE A 103 -7.40 -2.29 15.97
C PHE A 103 -8.25 -2.27 17.24
N ASN A 104 -9.57 -2.37 17.10
CA ASN A 104 -10.53 -2.27 18.19
C ASN A 104 -11.74 -3.21 18.00
N SER A 105 -12.76 -3.05 18.85
CA SER A 105 -13.96 -3.90 18.79
C SER A 105 -14.79 -3.77 17.50
N GLY A 106 -14.65 -2.66 16.77
CA GLY A 106 -15.30 -2.43 15.48
C GLY A 106 -14.81 -3.39 14.41
N ASP A 107 -13.51 -3.70 14.39
CA ASP A 107 -12.93 -4.68 13.48
C ASP A 107 -13.49 -6.07 13.70
N PHE A 108 -13.66 -6.46 14.97
CA PHE A 108 -14.30 -7.73 15.29
C PHE A 108 -15.74 -7.79 14.79
N VAL A 109 -16.50 -6.68 14.88
CA VAL A 109 -17.86 -6.64 14.32
C VAL A 109 -17.83 -6.82 12.81
N GLU A 110 -16.87 -6.21 12.10
CA GLU A 110 -16.69 -6.34 10.65
C GLU A 110 -16.42 -7.80 10.25
N VAL A 111 -15.37 -8.41 10.78
CA VAL A 111 -14.94 -9.78 10.40
C VAL A 111 -15.95 -10.84 10.82
N PHE A 112 -16.61 -10.71 11.98
CA PHE A 112 -17.65 -11.66 12.38
C PHE A 112 -18.95 -11.49 11.59
N THR A 113 -19.19 -10.31 11.00
CA THR A 113 -20.32 -10.11 10.08
C THR A 113 -20.06 -10.79 8.73
N ALA A 114 -18.80 -10.90 8.30
CA ALA A 114 -18.44 -11.68 7.12
C ALA A 114 -18.73 -13.18 7.27
N GLY A 115 -18.68 -13.70 8.50
CA GLY A 115 -19.14 -15.05 8.84
C GLY A 115 -18.21 -16.17 8.41
N GLN A 116 -16.91 -15.88 8.26
CA GLN A 116 -15.89 -16.82 7.77
C GLN A 116 -15.06 -17.46 8.90
N TYR A 117 -15.25 -17.01 10.15
CA TYR A 117 -14.52 -17.55 11.30
C TYR A 117 -14.77 -19.05 11.47
N GLU A 118 -13.72 -19.86 11.32
CA GLU A 118 -13.76 -21.32 11.51
C GLU A 118 -14.90 -21.99 10.70
N ASP A 119 -15.18 -21.50 9.50
CA ASP A 119 -16.31 -21.96 8.68
C ASP A 119 -16.01 -23.27 7.91
N GLY A 120 -14.73 -23.65 7.83
CA GLY A 120 -14.24 -24.84 7.15
C GLY A 120 -14.16 -24.73 5.62
N ILE A 121 -14.23 -23.52 5.06
CA ILE A 121 -14.12 -23.23 3.63
C ILE A 121 -12.74 -22.63 3.33
N ALA A 122 -11.80 -23.49 2.95
CA ALA A 122 -10.42 -23.10 2.66
C ALA A 122 -10.30 -21.97 1.62
N GLY A 123 -9.51 -20.94 1.94
CA GLY A 123 -9.11 -19.87 1.03
C GLY A 123 -10.22 -18.87 0.69
N ASN A 124 -11.23 -18.75 1.54
CA ASN A 124 -12.37 -17.83 1.31
C ASN A 124 -12.23 -16.49 2.02
N SER A 125 -11.18 -16.30 2.81
CA SER A 125 -10.95 -15.11 3.62
C SER A 125 -9.99 -14.14 2.97
N THR A 126 -10.17 -12.86 3.30
CA THR A 126 -9.35 -11.73 2.92
C THR A 126 -9.00 -10.93 4.17
N TRP A 127 -8.11 -9.96 4.07
CA TRP A 127 -7.77 -9.08 5.20
C TRP A 127 -9.00 -8.49 5.88
N ALA A 128 -9.94 -7.98 5.08
CA ALA A 128 -11.15 -7.33 5.56
C ALA A 128 -12.16 -8.31 6.20
N SER A 129 -12.03 -9.60 5.94
CA SER A 129 -12.88 -10.64 6.55
C SER A 129 -12.17 -11.48 7.62
N GLY A 130 -10.89 -11.20 7.90
CA GLY A 130 -10.16 -11.69 9.06
C GLY A 130 -8.85 -12.44 8.80
N ASP A 131 -8.46 -12.65 7.53
CA ASP A 131 -7.17 -13.28 7.15
C ASP A 131 -6.01 -12.31 7.39
N TRP A 132 -5.63 -12.14 8.66
CA TRP A 132 -4.58 -11.23 9.11
C TRP A 132 -3.20 -11.88 9.11
N ASN A 133 -3.12 -13.22 9.04
CA ASN A 133 -1.86 -13.94 8.88
C ASN A 133 -1.53 -14.24 7.39
N GLY A 134 -2.48 -14.06 6.47
CA GLY A 134 -2.30 -14.22 5.03
C GLY A 134 -2.42 -15.65 4.51
N ASP A 135 -2.86 -16.61 5.33
CA ASP A 135 -2.98 -18.03 4.94
C ASP A 135 -4.25 -18.33 4.12
N GLY A 136 -5.18 -17.39 4.05
CA GLY A 136 -6.42 -17.46 3.25
C GLY A 136 -7.67 -17.87 4.03
N ASP A 137 -7.54 -18.15 5.32
CA ASP A 137 -8.63 -18.55 6.21
C ASP A 137 -8.72 -17.56 7.40
N PHE A 138 -9.93 -17.35 7.94
CA PHE A 138 -10.10 -16.61 9.19
C PHE A 138 -10.31 -17.58 10.35
N ASP A 139 -9.28 -17.76 11.17
CA ASP A 139 -9.30 -18.70 12.28
C ASP A 139 -8.56 -18.19 13.53
N SER A 140 -8.30 -19.07 14.49
CA SER A 140 -7.58 -18.70 15.72
C SER A 140 -6.14 -18.21 15.49
N GLY A 141 -5.51 -18.58 14.39
CA GLY A 141 -4.18 -18.14 13.95
C GLY A 141 -4.13 -16.64 13.69
N ASP A 142 -5.17 -16.05 13.09
CA ASP A 142 -5.25 -14.60 12.87
C ASP A 142 -5.32 -13.83 14.17
N PHE A 143 -6.08 -14.34 15.14
CA PHE A 143 -6.09 -13.74 16.48
C PHE A 143 -4.72 -13.82 17.14
N VAL A 144 -4.02 -14.95 17.01
CA VAL A 144 -2.65 -15.07 17.54
C VAL A 144 -1.74 -14.02 16.89
N THR A 145 -1.77 -13.87 15.57
CA THR A 145 -0.99 -12.87 14.83
C THR A 145 -1.31 -11.44 15.30
N ALA A 146 -2.59 -11.06 15.31
CA ALA A 146 -3.01 -9.70 15.70
C ALA A 146 -2.71 -9.36 17.16
N PHE A 147 -2.96 -10.29 18.09
CA PHE A 147 -2.67 -10.04 19.51
C PHE A 147 -1.18 -10.10 19.84
N GLN A 148 -0.38 -10.92 19.13
CA GLN A 148 1.09 -10.90 19.29
C GLN A 148 1.70 -9.59 18.77
N ALA A 149 1.12 -9.00 17.72
CA ALA A 149 1.51 -7.67 17.25
C ALA A 149 1.19 -6.55 18.26
N GLY A 150 0.26 -6.78 19.19
CA GLY A 150 0.03 -5.93 20.36
C GLY A 150 -0.68 -4.60 20.08
N GLY A 151 -1.44 -4.52 18.99
CA GLY A 151 -2.10 -3.29 18.54
C GLY A 151 -3.44 -2.96 19.19
N TYR A 152 -4.08 -3.93 19.83
CA TYR A 152 -5.46 -3.83 20.29
C TYR A 152 -5.68 -2.68 21.29
N GLU A 153 -6.65 -1.82 21.01
CA GLU A 153 -7.05 -0.66 21.83
C GLU A 153 -5.91 0.35 22.12
N LEU A 154 -4.87 0.41 21.28
CA LEU A 154 -3.83 1.44 21.38
C LEU A 154 -4.22 2.79 20.75
N GLY A 155 -5.35 2.84 20.05
CA GLY A 155 -5.83 4.01 19.32
C GLY A 155 -5.19 4.14 17.93
N PRO A 156 -5.48 5.24 17.21
CA PRO A 156 -5.18 5.35 15.79
C PRO A 156 -3.71 5.62 15.54
N ARG A 157 -3.12 4.86 14.62
CA ARG A 157 -1.86 5.25 13.98
C ARG A 157 -2.15 6.36 12.97
N ALA A 158 -1.29 7.36 12.95
CA ALA A 158 -1.33 8.33 11.88
C ALA A 158 -0.99 7.61 10.57
N ALA A 159 -1.87 7.69 9.57
CA ALA A 159 -1.55 7.25 8.22
C ALA A 159 -0.21 7.86 7.81
N VAL A 160 0.71 7.02 7.34
CA VAL A 160 2.04 7.47 6.91
C VAL A 160 1.83 8.35 5.68
N ALA A 161 1.79 9.66 5.88
CA ALA A 161 1.79 10.61 4.78
C ALA A 161 3.09 10.37 4.00
N ALA A 162 2.97 10.02 2.71
CA ALA A 162 4.11 9.94 1.80
C ALA A 162 4.98 11.19 2.00
N VAL A 163 6.17 10.99 2.56
CA VAL A 163 7.09 12.07 2.87
C VAL A 163 7.40 12.78 1.55
N PRO A 164 7.13 14.10 1.40
CA PRO A 164 7.60 14.82 0.22
C PRO A 164 9.12 14.70 0.20
N GLU A 165 9.67 14.09 -0.86
CA GLU A 165 11.12 13.96 -0.98
C GLU A 165 11.76 15.34 -0.77
N PRO A 166 12.81 15.44 0.06
CA PRO A 166 13.43 16.72 0.32
C PRO A 166 13.88 17.30 -1.02
N ALA A 167 13.63 18.60 -1.20
CA ALA A 167 14.11 19.42 -2.31
C ALA A 167 15.66 19.56 -2.31
N SER A 168 16.38 18.48 -2.02
CA SER A 168 17.83 18.36 -1.94
C SER A 168 18.51 18.64 -3.29
N LEU A 169 17.78 18.51 -4.40
CA LEU A 169 18.28 18.91 -5.72
C LEU A 169 18.23 20.43 -5.95
N THR A 170 17.48 21.20 -5.15
CA THR A 170 17.46 22.66 -5.30
C THR A 170 18.63 23.34 -4.58
N LEU A 171 19.24 22.69 -3.57
CA LEU A 171 20.36 23.27 -2.83
C LEU A 171 21.70 23.15 -3.57
N LEU A 172 21.86 22.19 -4.50
CA LEU A 172 23.11 22.05 -5.26
C LEU A 172 23.24 23.07 -6.40
N ALA A 173 22.14 23.69 -6.85
CA ALA A 173 22.17 24.69 -7.92
C ALA A 173 22.60 26.10 -7.44
N LEU A 174 22.58 26.38 -6.12
CA LEU A 174 23.00 27.67 -5.57
C LEU A 174 24.48 27.71 -5.12
N ALA A 175 25.13 26.55 -4.97
CA ALA A 175 26.54 26.49 -4.59
C ALA A 175 27.53 26.68 -5.77
N GLY A 176 27.02 26.85 -7.00
CA GLY A 176 27.83 27.10 -8.21
C GLY A 176 27.92 28.58 -8.64
N LEU A 177 27.33 29.51 -7.87
CA LEU A 177 27.39 30.95 -8.12
C LEU A 177 27.97 31.67 -6.91
N GLY A 178 29.25 31.42 -6.62
CA GLY A 178 30.06 32.10 -5.62
C GLY A 178 31.51 32.20 -6.07
#